data_AF-A0A0C2XXF3-F1
#
_entry.id   AF-A0A0C2XXF3-F1
#
_cell.length_a   1.000
_cell.length_b   1.000
_cell.length_c   1.000
_cell.angle_alpha   90.00
_cell.angle_beta   90.00
_cell.angle_gamma   90.00
#
_symmetry.space_group_name_H-M   'P 1'
#
loop_
_entity.id
_entity.type
_entity.pdbx_description
1 polymer ?
#
loop_
_entity_poly.entity_id
_entity_poly.type
_entity_poly.pdbx_seq_one_letter_code
_entity_poly.pdbx_strand_id
1 'polypeptide(L)'
;MSLLELSVDLRASVQCGFTGLLVSLGAKWSNDSTELASTLFLNPSGIVLELNLSYLEQQLSLPIVLSTDFSPFLALAAAVVPSAAIVLGYHFLIIPRRRSRRLAHILAARKAFEEDSDARRERTAIEALLKGAVRKSIRVETEREGLIIQNAVYGAAETDDTTENIWLDVTTPTQALVHNSQLHIPGGDTKAALQGFSDPAPFTLKSLRIRYIFRGRMHYAEIPDYLPVVLPLAEHQVDGIFDQP
;
A
#
# COMPACT_ATOMS: atom_id res chain seq x y z
N MET A 1 -7.54 -0.53 5.76
CA MET A 1 -7.36 -1.99 5.94
C MET A 1 -8.71 -2.67 6.00
N SER A 2 -9.15 -3.32 4.92
CA SER A 2 -10.16 -4.41 4.92
C SER A 2 -10.29 -4.92 3.49
N LEU A 3 -9.28 -5.66 3.04
CA LEU A 3 -9.31 -6.34 1.74
C LEU A 3 -9.04 -7.81 2.00
N LEU A 4 -9.92 -8.66 1.44
CA LEU A 4 -9.78 -10.10 1.21
C LEU A 4 -10.33 -11.05 2.28
N GLU A 5 -11.65 -11.01 2.50
CA GLU A 5 -12.40 -12.25 2.72
C GLU A 5 -13.16 -12.59 1.42
N LEU A 6 -12.44 -13.07 0.43
CA LEU A 6 -13.05 -13.60 -0.80
C LEU A 6 -13.60 -14.99 -0.47
N SER A 7 -14.87 -15.06 -0.05
CA SER A 7 -15.53 -16.34 0.18
C SER A 7 -15.89 -16.97 -1.16
N VAL A 8 -15.34 -18.16 -1.42
CA VAL A 8 -15.61 -18.95 -2.61
C VAL A 8 -16.50 -20.12 -2.20
N ASP A 9 -17.78 -20.03 -2.51
CA ASP A 9 -18.74 -21.09 -2.24
C ASP A 9 -18.93 -21.95 -3.49
N LEU A 10 -18.45 -23.20 -3.43
CA LEU A 10 -18.67 -24.19 -4.47
C LEU A 10 -19.96 -24.96 -4.18
N ARG A 11 -20.90 -24.95 -5.13
CA ARG A 11 -22.16 -25.68 -5.05
C ARG A 11 -22.24 -26.69 -6.19
N ALA A 12 -22.21 -27.97 -5.85
CA ALA A 12 -22.51 -29.06 -6.78
C ALA A 12 -23.87 -29.65 -6.41
N SER A 13 -24.79 -29.71 -7.37
CA SER A 13 -26.08 -30.38 -7.20
C SER A 13 -26.34 -31.35 -8.34
N VAL A 14 -26.89 -32.51 -8.00
CA VAL A 14 -27.28 -33.55 -8.95
C VAL A 14 -28.76 -33.83 -8.72
N GLN A 15 -29.59 -33.57 -9.72
CA GLN A 15 -31.02 -33.85 -9.69
C GLN A 15 -31.31 -34.97 -10.69
N CYS A 16 -31.88 -36.07 -10.21
CA CYS A 16 -32.25 -37.22 -11.04
C CYS A 16 -33.77 -37.24 -11.18
N GLY A 17 -34.28 -36.88 -12.35
CA GLY A 17 -35.70 -36.91 -12.68
C GLY A 17 -36.05 -38.05 -13.63
N PHE A 18 -37.34 -38.34 -13.79
CA PHE A 18 -37.85 -39.37 -14.72
C PHE A 18 -37.46 -39.12 -16.19
N THR A 19 -37.08 -37.88 -16.52
CA THR A 19 -36.71 -37.42 -17.87
C THR A 19 -35.19 -37.24 -18.08
N GLY A 20 -34.34 -37.51 -17.08
CA GLY A 20 -32.90 -37.46 -17.23
C GLY A 20 -32.11 -37.05 -15.99
N LEU A 21 -30.78 -37.12 -16.11
CA LEU A 21 -29.82 -36.71 -15.09
C LEU A 21 -29.40 -35.26 -15.35
N LEU A 22 -29.72 -34.37 -14.40
CA LEU A 22 -29.31 -32.97 -14.42
C LEU A 22 -28.18 -32.79 -13.42
N VAL A 23 -26.97 -32.48 -13.92
CA VAL A 23 -25.81 -32.20 -13.08
C VAL A 23 -25.53 -30.71 -13.18
N SER A 24 -25.60 -30.01 -12.06
CA SER A 24 -25.29 -28.59 -11.98
C SER A 24 -24.03 -28.36 -11.13
N LEU A 25 -23.07 -27.62 -11.68
CA LEU A 25 -21.81 -27.26 -11.03
C LEU A 25 -21.73 -25.75 -10.98
N GLY A 26 -21.74 -25.17 -9.78
CA GLY A 26 -21.74 -23.73 -9.58
C GLY A 26 -20.61 -23.26 -8.67
N ALA A 27 -20.05 -22.10 -8.99
CA ALA A 27 -19.15 -21.36 -8.12
C ALA A 27 -19.79 -20.00 -7.83
N LYS A 28 -19.93 -19.66 -6.55
CA LYS A 28 -20.41 -18.35 -6.09
C LYS A 28 -19.23 -17.62 -5.45
N TRP A 29 -18.91 -16.45 -5.98
CA TRP A 29 -17.93 -15.50 -5.46
C TRP A 29 -18.69 -14.34 -4.83
N SER A 30 -18.55 -14.17 -3.52
CA SER A 30 -19.23 -13.10 -2.78
C SER A 30 -18.23 -12.11 -2.20
N ASN A 31 -18.48 -10.83 -2.41
CA ASN A 31 -17.77 -9.70 -1.80
C ASN A 31 -18.82 -8.74 -1.20
N ASP A 32 -18.45 -7.87 -0.25
CA ASP A 32 -19.36 -7.04 0.58
C ASP A 32 -20.45 -6.24 -0.17
N SER A 33 -20.32 -6.02 -1.49
CA SER A 33 -21.32 -5.33 -2.32
C SER A 33 -21.63 -6.00 -3.66
N THR A 34 -20.97 -7.12 -3.98
CA THR A 34 -21.07 -7.77 -5.29
C THR A 34 -21.08 -9.29 -5.14
N GLU A 35 -22.18 -9.95 -5.52
CA GLU A 35 -22.20 -11.41 -5.65
C GLU A 35 -22.14 -11.79 -7.13
N LEU A 36 -21.20 -12.67 -7.47
CA LEU A 36 -21.03 -13.23 -8.80
C LEU A 36 -21.20 -14.75 -8.69
N ALA A 37 -22.21 -15.32 -9.34
CA ALA A 37 -22.42 -16.75 -9.38
C ALA A 37 -22.32 -17.24 -10.84
N SER A 38 -21.50 -18.27 -11.06
CA SER A 38 -21.44 -18.99 -12.32
C SER A 38 -21.97 -20.39 -12.07
N THR A 39 -23.08 -20.77 -12.69
CA THR A 39 -23.70 -22.09 -12.56
C THR A 39 -23.77 -22.76 -13.93
N LEU A 40 -23.08 -23.88 -14.07
CA LEU A 40 -23.12 -24.75 -15.23
C LEU A 40 -24.21 -25.80 -15.03
N PHE A 41 -25.15 -25.91 -15.97
CA PHE A 41 -26.16 -26.95 -16.01
C PHE A 41 -25.84 -27.93 -17.16
N LEU A 42 -25.66 -29.19 -16.79
CA LEU A 42 -25.46 -30.30 -17.71
C LEU A 42 -26.78 -31.07 -17.82
N ASN A 43 -27.46 -30.91 -18.95
CA ASN A 43 -28.66 -31.66 -19.30
C ASN A 43 -28.35 -32.68 -20.40
N PRO A 44 -29.10 -33.79 -20.48
CA PRO A 44 -28.98 -34.74 -21.59
C PRO A 44 -29.28 -34.10 -22.96
N SER A 45 -30.05 -33.01 -22.98
CA SER A 45 -30.44 -32.24 -24.15
C SER A 45 -29.58 -30.99 -24.41
N GLY A 46 -28.50 -30.79 -23.64
CA GLY A 46 -27.57 -29.68 -23.88
C GLY A 46 -26.85 -29.15 -22.65
N ILE A 47 -25.87 -28.27 -22.91
CA ILE A 47 -25.05 -27.62 -21.88
C ILE A 47 -25.45 -26.14 -21.82
N VAL A 48 -25.89 -25.68 -20.65
CA VAL A 48 -26.29 -24.29 -20.41
C VAL A 48 -25.42 -23.73 -19.29
N LEU A 49 -24.74 -22.62 -19.55
CA LEU A 49 -24.02 -21.86 -18.55
C LEU A 49 -24.87 -20.65 -18.16
N GLU A 50 -25.24 -20.55 -16.90
CA GLU A 50 -25.97 -19.41 -16.37
C GLU A 50 -25.02 -18.56 -15.52
N LEU A 51 -24.74 -17.34 -15.98
CA LEU A 51 -23.93 -16.37 -15.26
C LEU A 51 -24.86 -15.39 -14.57
N ASN A 52 -24.92 -15.45 -13.25
CA ASN A 52 -25.74 -14.58 -12.41
C ASN A 52 -24.84 -13.55 -11.72
N LEU A 53 -24.93 -12.30 -12.17
CA LEU A 53 -24.28 -11.16 -11.52
C LEU A 53 -25.30 -10.37 -10.72
N SER A 54 -25.11 -10.26 -9.40
CA SER A 54 -25.93 -9.39 -8.56
C SER A 54 -25.08 -8.24 -8.02
N TYR A 55 -25.38 -7.03 -8.47
CA TYR A 55 -24.75 -5.79 -8.01
C TYR A 55 -25.84 -4.90 -7.38
N LEU A 56 -25.77 -4.70 -6.06
CA LEU A 56 -26.78 -3.98 -5.27
C LEU A 56 -28.19 -4.59 -5.44
N GLU A 57 -29.12 -3.90 -6.10
CA GLU A 57 -30.52 -4.33 -6.36
C GLU A 57 -30.73 -4.90 -7.78
N GLN A 58 -29.68 -4.96 -8.61
CA GLN A 58 -29.77 -5.42 -10.00
C GLN A 58 -29.21 -6.84 -10.13
N GLN A 59 -30.09 -7.77 -10.51
CA GLN A 59 -29.74 -9.15 -10.84
C GLN A 59 -29.66 -9.29 -12.37
N LEU A 60 -28.44 -9.39 -12.90
CA LEU A 60 -28.15 -9.61 -14.30
C LEU A 60 -27.83 -11.09 -14.54
N SER A 61 -28.81 -11.82 -15.08
CA SER A 61 -28.69 -13.23 -15.44
C SER A 61 -28.42 -13.36 -16.94
N LEU A 62 -27.25 -13.88 -17.32
CA LEU A 62 -26.86 -14.16 -18.71
C LEU A 62 -26.83 -15.68 -18.93
N PRO A 63 -27.89 -16.28 -19.50
CA PRO A 63 -27.88 -17.68 -19.92
C PRO A 63 -27.18 -17.82 -21.27
N ILE A 64 -26.05 -18.51 -21.29
CA ILE A 64 -25.29 -18.85 -22.50
C ILE A 64 -25.55 -20.33 -22.79
N VAL A 65 -26.27 -20.61 -23.89
CA VAL A 65 -26.50 -21.97 -24.39
C VAL A 65 -25.32 -22.36 -25.27
N LEU A 66 -24.54 -23.38 -24.88
CA LEU A 66 -23.29 -23.73 -25.57
C LEU A 66 -23.44 -24.87 -26.59
N SER A 67 -24.34 -25.84 -26.41
CA SER A 67 -24.53 -26.96 -27.34
C SER A 67 -25.81 -27.76 -27.04
N THR A 68 -26.45 -28.28 -28.09
CA THR A 68 -27.60 -29.23 -28.06
C THR A 68 -27.18 -30.71 -28.12
N ASP A 69 -25.90 -31.01 -28.34
CA ASP A 69 -25.35 -32.38 -28.36
C ASP A 69 -24.37 -32.58 -27.19
N PHE A 70 -24.56 -33.67 -26.43
CA PHE A 70 -23.74 -34.03 -25.28
C PHE A 70 -22.41 -34.63 -25.76
N SER A 71 -21.32 -33.86 -25.66
CA SER A 71 -19.97 -34.42 -25.73
C SER A 71 -19.16 -34.06 -24.47
N PRO A 72 -18.39 -35.01 -23.89
CA PRO A 72 -17.60 -34.78 -22.68
C PRO A 72 -16.57 -33.65 -22.83
N PHE A 73 -16.01 -33.50 -24.04
CA PHE A 73 -15.02 -32.47 -24.33
C PHE A 73 -15.65 -31.06 -24.38
N LEU A 74 -16.85 -30.91 -24.97
CA LEU A 74 -17.57 -29.65 -24.96
C LEU A 74 -18.03 -29.26 -23.55
N ALA A 75 -18.42 -30.23 -22.71
CA ALA A 75 -18.75 -29.97 -21.31
C ALA A 75 -17.55 -29.45 -20.51
N LEU A 76 -16.37 -30.04 -20.71
CA LEU A 76 -15.13 -29.57 -20.09
C LEU A 76 -14.72 -28.19 -20.63
N ALA A 77 -14.78 -27.98 -21.94
CA ALA A 77 -14.45 -26.68 -22.54
C ALA A 77 -15.40 -25.57 -22.06
N ALA A 78 -16.71 -25.86 -21.94
CA ALA A 78 -17.73 -24.93 -21.48
C ALA A 78 -17.52 -24.48 -20.01
N ALA A 79 -16.93 -25.33 -19.17
CA ALA A 79 -16.59 -24.98 -17.79
C ALA A 79 -15.25 -24.24 -17.71
N VAL A 80 -14.23 -24.76 -18.41
CA VAL A 80 -12.83 -24.31 -18.26
C VAL A 80 -12.58 -22.99 -18.98
N VAL A 81 -13.10 -22.81 -20.20
CA VAL A 81 -12.82 -21.63 -21.02
C VAL A 81 -13.33 -20.33 -20.38
N PRO A 82 -14.61 -20.18 -19.97
CA PRO A 82 -15.08 -18.95 -19.34
C PRO A 82 -14.46 -18.72 -17.96
N SER A 83 -14.21 -19.77 -17.18
CA SER A 83 -13.52 -19.64 -15.88
C SER A 83 -12.08 -19.15 -16.06
N ALA A 84 -11.34 -19.71 -17.02
CA ALA A 84 -9.97 -19.27 -17.33
C ALA A 84 -9.95 -17.85 -17.90
N ALA A 85 -10.91 -17.49 -18.76
CA ALA A 85 -11.03 -16.14 -19.32
C ALA A 85 -11.28 -15.08 -18.24
N ILE A 86 -12.11 -15.37 -17.22
CA ILE A 86 -12.36 -14.46 -16.09
C ILE A 86 -11.09 -14.28 -15.25
N VAL A 87 -10.39 -15.37 -14.91
CA VAL A 87 -9.17 -15.30 -14.09
C VAL A 87 -8.04 -14.57 -14.83
N LEU A 88 -7.83 -14.90 -16.10
CA LEU A 88 -6.83 -14.22 -16.94
C LEU A 88 -7.19 -12.75 -17.16
N GLY A 89 -8.47 -12.42 -17.40
CA GLY A 89 -8.93 -11.04 -17.53
C GLY A 89 -8.73 -10.23 -16.25
N TYR A 90 -9.07 -10.80 -15.09
CA TYR A 90 -8.87 -10.16 -13.80
C TYR A 90 -7.38 -9.91 -13.53
N HIS A 91 -6.55 -10.96 -13.68
CA HIS A 91 -5.13 -10.86 -13.37
C HIS A 91 -4.38 -9.96 -14.36
N PHE A 92 -4.70 -10.04 -15.65
CA PHE A 92 -3.92 -9.42 -16.72
C PHE A 92 -4.45 -8.06 -17.18
N LEU A 93 -5.70 -7.69 -16.89
CA LEU A 93 -6.25 -6.38 -17.26
C LEU A 93 -6.58 -5.49 -16.05
N ILE A 94 -7.17 -6.05 -14.98
CA ILE A 94 -7.65 -5.25 -13.84
C ILE A 94 -6.50 -4.87 -12.90
N ILE A 95 -5.67 -5.84 -12.51
CA ILE A 95 -4.51 -5.60 -11.63
C ILE A 95 -3.51 -4.60 -12.26
N PRO A 96 -3.06 -4.74 -13.52
CA PRO A 96 -2.08 -3.81 -14.07
C PRO A 96 -2.66 -2.41 -14.26
N ARG A 97 -3.94 -2.26 -14.65
CA ARG A 97 -4.57 -0.93 -14.79
C ARG A 97 -4.71 -0.20 -13.45
N ARG A 98 -4.99 -0.92 -12.36
CA ARG A 98 -5.04 -0.31 -11.03
C ARG A 98 -3.66 0.18 -10.58
N ARG A 99 -2.59 -0.58 -10.87
CA ARG A 99 -1.21 -0.13 -10.63
C ARG A 99 -0.89 1.16 -11.39
N SER A 100 -1.22 1.24 -12.68
CA SER A 100 -0.95 2.44 -13.48
C SER A 100 -1.69 3.69 -13.01
N ARG A 101 -2.95 3.58 -12.56
CA ARG A 101 -3.70 4.73 -12.04
C ARG A 101 -3.12 5.25 -10.73
N ARG A 102 -2.71 4.37 -9.81
CA ARG A 102 -2.04 4.76 -8.57
C ARG A 102 -0.72 5.48 -8.84
N LEU A 103 0.08 4.95 -9.77
CA LEU A 103 1.34 5.56 -10.18
C LEU A 103 1.13 6.96 -10.76
N ALA A 104 0.10 7.16 -11.58
CA ALA A 104 -0.23 8.49 -12.11
C ALA A 104 -0.61 9.49 -11.00
N HIS A 105 -1.33 9.08 -9.96
CA HIS A 105 -1.64 9.94 -8.82
C HIS A 105 -0.40 10.28 -7.98
N ILE A 106 0.50 9.32 -7.77
CA ILE A 106 1.77 9.54 -7.05
C ILE A 106 2.69 10.49 -7.84
N LEU A 107 2.81 10.29 -9.16
CA LEU A 107 3.58 11.21 -10.02
C LEU A 107 2.94 12.59 -10.10
N ALA A 108 1.61 12.69 -10.13
CA ALA A 108 0.92 13.97 -10.09
C ALA A 108 1.14 14.68 -8.75
N ALA A 109 1.12 13.96 -7.62
CA ALA A 109 1.46 14.52 -6.31
C ALA A 109 2.93 14.99 -6.25
N ARG A 110 3.87 14.22 -6.84
CA ARG A 110 5.27 14.62 -6.97
C ARG A 110 5.41 15.90 -7.79
N LYS A 111 4.71 16.00 -8.93
CA LYS A 111 4.73 17.20 -9.78
C LYS A 111 4.11 18.40 -9.06
N ALA A 112 3.00 18.22 -8.34
CA ALA A 112 2.40 19.30 -7.55
C ALA A 112 3.35 19.80 -6.44
N PHE A 113 4.08 18.90 -5.78
CA PHE A 113 5.11 19.26 -4.80
C PHE A 113 6.37 19.88 -5.43
N GLU A 114 6.65 19.55 -6.68
CA GLU A 114 7.75 20.14 -7.46
C GLU A 114 7.41 21.51 -8.03
N GLU A 115 6.14 21.73 -8.37
CA GLU A 115 5.60 23.00 -8.86
C GLU A 115 5.43 24.03 -7.73
N ASP A 116 5.35 23.62 -6.47
CA ASP A 116 5.34 24.54 -5.32
C ASP A 116 6.75 25.11 -5.05
N SER A 117 7.16 26.03 -5.93
CA SER A 117 8.46 26.69 -5.86
C SER A 117 8.66 27.47 -4.58
N ASP A 118 7.58 27.97 -3.99
CA ASP A 118 7.64 28.85 -2.84
C ASP A 118 7.89 28.06 -1.56
N ALA A 119 7.19 26.93 -1.36
CA ALA A 119 7.50 26.03 -0.25
C ALA A 119 8.94 25.49 -0.31
N ARG A 120 9.47 25.20 -1.51
CA ARG A 120 10.88 24.80 -1.69
C ARG A 120 11.85 25.94 -1.34
N ARG A 121 11.55 27.17 -1.75
CA ARG A 121 12.38 28.35 -1.42
C ARG A 121 12.41 28.63 0.08
N GLU A 122 11.26 28.57 0.73
CA GLU A 122 11.17 28.75 2.18
C GLU A 122 12.00 27.72 2.94
N ARG A 123 11.93 26.44 2.55
CA ARG A 123 12.74 25.38 3.16
C ARG A 123 14.23 25.59 2.96
N THR A 124 14.65 25.84 1.72
CA THR A 124 16.07 26.08 1.42
C THR A 124 16.62 27.31 2.13
N ALA A 125 15.81 28.36 2.30
CA ALA A 125 16.15 29.52 3.12
C ALA A 125 16.29 29.15 4.60
N ILE A 126 15.33 28.43 5.19
CA ILE A 126 15.39 27.95 6.58
C ILE A 126 16.63 27.07 6.79
N GLU A 127 16.89 26.10 5.92
CA GLU A 127 18.07 25.26 5.99
C GLU A 127 19.36 26.08 5.93
N ALA A 128 19.44 27.07 5.03
CA ALA A 128 20.59 27.95 4.92
C ALA A 128 20.83 28.75 6.21
N LEU A 129 19.76 29.23 6.87
CA LEU A 129 19.84 29.91 8.16
C LEU A 129 20.29 28.96 9.29
N LEU A 130 19.79 27.72 9.32
CA LEU A 130 20.10 26.75 10.37
C LEU A 130 21.49 26.13 10.24
N LYS A 131 22.04 25.99 9.02
CA LYS A 131 23.35 25.35 8.76
C LYS A 131 24.48 25.91 9.65
N GLY A 132 24.50 27.22 9.87
CA GLY A 132 25.50 27.86 10.72
C GLY A 132 25.42 27.45 12.19
N ALA A 133 24.20 27.40 12.74
CA ALA A 133 23.96 26.98 14.13
C ALA A 133 24.18 25.48 14.30
N VAL A 134 23.67 24.67 13.36
CA VAL A 134 23.81 23.21 13.34
C VAL A 134 25.28 22.77 13.29
N ARG A 135 26.12 23.43 12.48
CA ARG A 135 27.55 23.10 12.44
C ARG A 135 28.25 23.34 13.77
N LYS A 136 27.83 24.37 14.53
CA LYS A 136 28.36 24.64 15.86
C LYS A 136 27.84 23.62 16.88
N SER A 137 26.55 23.28 16.85
CA SER A 137 25.98 22.28 17.76
C SER A 137 26.62 20.91 17.54
N ILE A 138 26.78 20.47 16.28
CA ILE A 138 27.48 19.22 15.95
C ILE A 138 28.88 19.20 16.56
N ARG A 139 29.65 20.29 16.43
CA ARG A 139 31.02 20.33 16.99
C ARG A 139 31.02 20.17 18.52
N VAL A 140 30.11 20.86 19.21
CA VAL A 140 29.98 20.76 20.67
C VAL A 140 29.52 19.37 21.11
N GLU A 141 28.57 18.78 20.39
CA GLU A 141 28.07 17.42 20.66
C GLU A 141 29.16 16.37 20.37
N THR A 142 29.98 16.54 19.33
CA THR A 142 31.12 15.65 19.05
C THR A 142 32.15 15.67 20.16
N GLU A 143 32.49 16.85 20.70
CA GLU A 143 33.45 16.98 21.81
C GLU A 143 32.96 16.31 23.11
N ARG A 144 31.64 16.14 23.26
CA ARG A 144 31.00 15.54 24.44
C ARG A 144 30.47 14.13 24.20
N GLU A 145 30.74 13.56 23.02
CA GLU A 145 30.17 12.28 22.57
C GLU A 145 28.64 12.22 22.71
N GLY A 146 27.99 13.35 22.45
CA GLY A 146 26.55 13.55 22.57
C GLY A 146 25.75 13.04 21.37
N LEU A 147 24.58 13.63 21.15
CA LEU A 147 23.64 13.18 20.11
C LEU A 147 23.92 13.88 18.78
N ILE A 148 24.26 13.10 17.76
CA ILE A 148 24.53 13.59 16.41
C ILE A 148 23.64 12.84 15.42
N ILE A 149 22.76 13.57 14.73
CA ILE A 149 21.91 13.04 13.67
C ILE A 149 22.76 12.88 12.41
N GLN A 150 22.84 11.66 11.89
CA GLN A 150 23.58 11.34 10.66
C GLN A 150 22.70 11.46 9.42
N ASN A 151 21.46 10.97 9.52
CA ASN A 151 20.47 11.03 8.46
C ASN A 151 19.09 11.04 9.08
N ALA A 152 18.21 11.94 8.64
CA ALA A 152 16.80 11.90 8.99
C ALA A 152 15.95 12.12 7.75
N VAL A 153 14.99 11.24 7.51
CA VAL A 153 14.05 11.33 6.39
C VAL A 153 12.61 11.23 6.87
N TYR A 154 11.75 12.08 6.31
CA TYR A 154 10.33 12.12 6.60
C TYR A 154 9.54 11.83 5.33
N GLY A 155 8.64 10.85 5.37
CA GLY A 155 7.94 10.39 4.17
C GLY A 155 6.87 9.35 4.47
N ALA A 156 6.32 8.77 3.40
CA ALA A 156 5.27 7.76 3.53
C ALA A 156 5.80 6.49 4.23
N ALA A 157 5.09 6.01 5.25
CA ALA A 157 5.45 4.82 6.02
C ALA A 157 5.21 3.52 5.26
N GLU A 158 4.20 3.48 4.39
CA GLU A 158 3.89 2.28 3.60
C GLU A 158 4.83 2.18 2.40
N THR A 159 5.71 1.18 2.46
CA THR A 159 6.61 0.78 1.37
C THR A 159 5.85 -0.16 0.44
N ASP A 160 4.81 0.34 -0.23
CA ASP A 160 4.40 -0.29 -1.50
C ASP A 160 5.53 0.04 -2.49
N ASP A 161 5.96 -0.90 -3.36
CA ASP A 161 6.97 -0.71 -4.44
C ASP A 161 6.75 0.58 -5.28
N THR A 162 5.58 1.21 -5.16
CA THR A 162 5.15 2.41 -5.87
C THR A 162 5.39 3.71 -5.09
N THR A 163 5.58 3.66 -3.76
CA THR A 163 5.72 4.82 -2.85
C THR A 163 7.17 5.06 -2.41
N GLU A 164 8.10 4.18 -2.79
CA GLU A 164 9.50 4.16 -2.32
C GLU A 164 10.30 5.46 -2.53
N ASN A 165 9.75 6.46 -3.22
CA ASN A 165 10.49 7.65 -3.65
C ASN A 165 9.93 8.99 -3.16
N ILE A 166 9.07 9.02 -2.13
CA ILE A 166 8.58 10.28 -1.54
C ILE A 166 9.11 10.45 -0.11
N TRP A 167 10.40 10.74 -0.02
CA TRP A 167 11.11 11.06 1.22
C TRP A 167 11.65 12.49 1.17
N LEU A 168 11.44 13.24 2.24
CA LEU A 168 12.03 14.56 2.46
C LEU A 168 13.23 14.41 3.41
N ASP A 169 14.41 14.87 2.98
CA ASP A 169 15.56 14.98 3.87
C ASP A 169 15.31 16.08 4.90
N VAL A 170 15.27 15.69 6.17
CA VAL A 170 15.05 16.58 7.32
C VAL A 170 16.23 16.53 8.28
N THR A 171 17.41 16.14 7.82
CA THR A 171 18.61 15.97 8.66
C THR A 171 19.01 17.27 9.35
N THR A 172 19.10 18.38 8.60
CA THR A 172 19.47 19.70 9.15
C THR A 172 18.47 20.23 10.17
N PRO A 173 17.14 20.31 9.87
CA PRO A 173 16.17 20.77 10.86
C PRO A 173 16.07 19.82 12.07
N THR A 174 16.19 18.50 11.88
CA THR A 174 16.19 17.55 13.00
C THR A 174 17.40 17.75 13.92
N GLN A 175 18.59 17.99 13.36
CA GLN A 175 19.79 18.29 14.15
C GLN A 175 19.69 19.64 14.87
N ALA A 176 18.97 20.62 14.31
CA ALA A 176 18.74 21.90 14.96
C ALA A 176 17.84 21.80 16.21
N LEU A 177 16.98 20.78 16.27
CA LEU A 177 16.13 20.50 17.42
C LEU A 177 16.86 19.76 18.56
N VAL A 178 18.09 19.30 18.33
CA VAL A 178 18.90 18.64 19.37
C VAL A 178 19.43 19.69 20.35
N HIS A 179 19.19 19.45 21.64
CA HIS A 179 19.67 20.31 22.71
C HIS A 179 20.15 19.46 23.89
N ASN A 180 21.36 19.74 24.39
CA ASN A 180 21.99 18.98 25.49
C ASN A 180 22.00 17.46 25.24
N SER A 181 22.46 17.03 24.06
CA SER A 181 22.52 15.62 23.65
C SER A 181 21.19 14.86 23.69
N GLN A 182 20.06 15.56 23.60
CA GLN A 182 18.71 14.98 23.55
C GLN A 182 17.87 15.63 22.45
N LEU A 183 16.96 14.85 21.85
CA LEU A 183 15.95 15.34 20.93
C LEU A 183 14.57 15.04 21.51
N HIS A 184 13.74 16.07 21.62
CA HIS A 184 12.36 15.93 22.05
C HIS A 184 11.42 16.62 21.05
N ILE A 185 10.55 15.85 20.41
CA ILE A 185 9.48 16.36 19.55
C ILE A 185 8.16 15.92 20.20
N PRO A 186 7.28 16.87 20.59
CA PRO A 186 5.99 16.51 21.16
C PRO A 186 5.15 15.73 20.15
N GLY A 187 4.34 14.79 20.65
CA GLY A 187 3.31 14.13 19.87
C GLY A 187 2.02 14.95 19.81
N GLY A 188 1.06 14.50 19.01
CA GLY A 188 -0.26 15.12 18.88
C GLY A 188 -0.47 15.81 17.53
N ASP A 189 0.47 16.66 17.13
CA ASP A 189 0.46 17.32 15.82
C ASP A 189 1.33 16.59 14.79
N THR A 190 1.06 16.84 13.51
CA THR A 190 1.90 16.32 12.42
C THR A 190 3.29 16.96 12.47
N LYS A 191 4.34 16.17 12.25
CA LYS A 191 5.73 16.63 12.18
C LYS A 191 5.95 17.56 10.98
N ALA A 192 5.04 17.56 10.00
CA ALA A 192 5.03 18.51 8.91
C ALA A 192 4.87 19.98 9.37
N ALA A 193 4.35 20.23 10.57
CA ALA A 193 4.24 21.57 11.15
C ALA A 193 5.55 22.10 11.77
N LEU A 194 6.59 21.26 11.88
CA LEU A 194 7.88 21.66 12.42
C LEU A 194 8.64 22.56 11.42
N GLN A 195 9.46 23.47 11.96
CA GLN A 195 10.27 24.36 11.13
C GLN A 195 11.25 23.56 10.26
N GLY A 196 11.19 23.76 8.95
CA GLY A 196 12.02 23.04 7.97
C GLY A 196 11.47 21.65 7.60
N PHE A 197 10.39 21.21 8.24
CA PHE A 197 9.61 20.06 7.78
C PHE A 197 8.52 20.53 6.83
N SER A 198 8.01 19.59 6.06
CA SER A 198 6.81 19.79 5.25
C SER A 198 6.22 18.45 4.88
N ASP A 199 4.97 18.44 4.41
CA ASP A 199 4.28 17.24 4.02
C ASP A 199 4.66 16.82 2.59
N PRO A 200 5.43 15.73 2.40
CA PRO A 200 5.81 15.29 1.07
C PRO A 200 4.71 14.44 0.41
N ALA A 201 3.76 13.90 1.18
CA ALA A 201 2.76 12.94 0.71
C ALA A 201 1.43 13.13 1.47
N PRO A 202 0.63 14.15 1.10
CA PRO A 202 -0.68 14.36 1.73
C PRO A 202 -1.57 13.13 1.55
N PHE A 203 -2.41 12.87 2.56
CA PHE A 203 -3.34 11.72 2.62
C PHE A 203 -2.70 10.33 2.77
N THR A 204 -1.40 10.25 3.04
CA THR A 204 -0.72 8.99 3.39
C THR A 204 -0.26 8.97 4.85
N LEU A 205 -0.11 7.78 5.42
CA LEU A 205 0.54 7.61 6.71
C LEU A 205 2.03 7.89 6.55
N LYS A 206 2.59 8.69 7.44
CA LYS A 206 3.99 9.12 7.37
C LYS A 206 4.78 8.66 8.58
N SER A 207 6.07 8.46 8.37
CA SER A 207 7.03 8.13 9.40
C SER A 207 8.26 9.02 9.27
N LEU A 208 8.87 9.29 10.42
CA LEU A 208 10.18 9.92 10.53
C LEU A 208 11.20 8.84 10.86
N ARG A 209 12.14 8.62 9.95
CA ARG A 209 13.25 7.68 10.11
C ARG A 209 14.50 8.47 10.45
N ILE A 210 15.15 8.13 11.57
CA ILE A 210 16.31 8.85 12.09
C ILE A 210 17.43 7.86 12.36
N ARG A 211 18.58 8.11 11.74
CA ARG A 211 19.84 7.47 12.05
C ARG A 211 20.73 8.46 12.79
N TYR A 212 21.24 8.07 13.95
CA TYR A 212 22.01 8.96 14.81
C TYR A 212 23.15 8.22 15.51
N ILE A 213 24.15 8.99 15.96
CA ILE A 213 25.23 8.55 16.83
C ILE A 213 24.98 9.13 18.22
N PHE A 214 25.14 8.28 19.23
CA PHE A 214 25.18 8.69 20.61
C PHE A 214 26.28 7.90 21.32
N ARG A 215 27.19 8.59 22.02
CA ARG A 215 28.35 7.96 22.70
C ARG A 215 29.16 7.04 21.80
N GLY A 216 29.38 7.47 20.56
CA GLY A 216 30.14 6.71 19.55
C GLY A 216 29.42 5.49 18.96
N ARG A 217 28.15 5.21 19.33
CA ARG A 217 27.38 4.07 18.82
C ARG A 217 26.28 4.50 17.86
N MET A 218 26.07 3.71 16.82
CA MET A 218 25.01 3.93 15.83
C MET A 218 23.65 3.49 16.37
N HIS A 219 22.65 4.30 16.09
CA HIS A 219 21.26 4.04 16.45
C HIS A 219 20.33 4.34 15.27
N TYR A 220 19.18 3.67 15.23
CA TYR A 220 18.13 3.87 14.25
C TYR A 220 16.76 3.87 14.94
N ALA A 221 15.90 4.79 14.53
CA ALA A 221 14.53 4.90 15.00
C ALA A 221 13.58 5.20 13.84
N GLU A 222 12.48 4.47 13.76
CA GLU A 222 11.36 4.78 12.85
C GLU A 222 10.14 5.12 13.70
N ILE A 223 9.68 6.37 13.60
CA ILE A 223 8.66 6.91 14.49
C ILE A 223 7.50 7.47 13.65
N PRO A 224 6.27 6.99 13.84
CA PRO A 224 5.07 7.52 13.20
C PRO A 224 4.87 9.02 13.44
N ASP A 225 4.21 9.69 12.49
CA ASP A 225 4.01 11.15 12.49
C ASP A 225 3.45 11.70 13.83
N TYR A 226 2.36 11.12 14.33
CA TYR A 226 1.66 11.61 15.51
C TYR A 226 2.30 11.21 16.86
N LEU A 227 3.28 10.31 16.85
CA LEU A 227 3.92 9.85 18.08
C LEU A 227 5.05 10.78 18.52
N PRO A 228 5.25 10.97 19.83
CA PRO A 228 6.36 11.76 20.34
C PRO A 228 7.70 11.11 19.96
N VAL A 229 8.71 11.94 19.68
CA VAL A 229 10.08 11.48 19.42
C VAL A 229 10.92 11.87 20.61
N VAL A 230 11.54 10.88 21.26
CA VAL A 230 12.51 11.08 22.33
C VAL A 230 13.76 10.29 21.98
N LEU A 231 14.89 10.98 21.79
CA LEU A 231 16.20 10.38 21.56
C LEU A 231 17.22 10.95 22.56
N PRO A 232 18.23 10.17 22.97
CA PRO A 232 18.52 8.79 22.58
C PRO A 232 17.75 7.74 23.43
N LEU A 233 17.45 6.59 22.83
CA LEU A 233 16.89 5.42 23.53
C LEU A 233 17.79 4.19 23.30
N ALA A 234 17.97 3.38 24.34
CA ALA A 234 18.86 2.21 24.28
C ALA A 234 18.38 1.14 23.29
N GLU A 235 17.06 1.01 23.10
CA GLU A 235 16.45 0.07 22.14
C GLU A 235 16.73 0.41 20.68
N HIS A 236 17.14 1.64 20.39
CA HIS A 236 17.47 2.08 19.04
C HIS A 236 18.90 1.71 18.65
N GLN A 237 19.73 1.15 19.55
CA GLN A 237 21.12 0.83 19.23
C GLN A 237 21.18 -0.27 18.16
N VAL A 238 21.94 -0.04 17.08
CA VAL A 238 22.10 -1.00 15.98
C VAL A 238 23.55 -1.48 15.92
N ASP A 239 23.74 -2.80 15.94
CA ASP A 239 25.05 -3.43 15.86
C ASP A 239 25.49 -3.58 14.39
N GLY A 240 26.09 -2.51 13.84
CA GLY A 240 27.10 -2.51 12.78
C GLY A 240 26.85 -3.15 11.41
N ILE A 241 25.82 -3.98 11.17
CA ILE A 241 25.68 -4.75 9.92
C ILE A 241 24.19 -4.90 9.55
N PHE A 242 23.86 -4.55 8.29
CA PHE A 242 22.54 -4.58 7.61
C PHE A 242 21.57 -3.44 7.99
N ASP A 243 20.75 -2.90 7.09
CA ASP A 243 20.65 -2.96 5.63
C ASP A 243 19.96 -1.64 5.23
N GLN A 244 20.19 -1.16 4.01
CA GLN A 244 19.34 -0.10 3.44
C GLN A 244 17.96 -0.71 3.16
N PRO A 245 16.83 -0.02 3.44
CA PRO A 245 15.71 -0.14 2.54
C PRO A 245 16.11 0.46 1.17
#